data_AF-A0A2V5RZF3-F1
#
_entry.id   AF-A0A2V5RZF3-F1
#
_cell.length_a   1.000
_cell.length_b   1.000
_cell.length_c   1.000
_cell.angle_alpha   90.00
_cell.angle_beta   90.00
_cell.angle_gamma   90.00
#
_symmetry.space_group_name_H-M   'P 1'
#
loop_
_entity.id
_entity.type
_entity.pdbx_description
1 polymer ?
#
loop_
_entity_poly.entity_id
_entity_poly.type
_entity_poly.pdbx_seq_one_letter_code
_entity_poly.pdbx_strand_id
1 'polypeptide(L)' 'ADLGIHPAKLSDAAVQQQTDGELFWKITVGKKPMPNYRTRLSPTDRWNAINYLRTLARK' A
#
# COMPACT_ATOMS: atom_id res chain seq x y z
N ALA A 1 -4.30 19.35 -2.23
CA ALA A 1 -2.90 19.82 -2.39
C ALA A 1 -2.23 18.85 -3.34
N ASP A 2 -1.68 19.34 -4.45
CA ASP A 2 -0.85 18.54 -5.33
C ASP A 2 0.42 18.14 -4.56
N LEU A 3 0.70 16.85 -4.47
CA LEU A 3 1.74 16.31 -3.57
C LEU A 3 3.15 16.41 -4.17
N GLY A 4 3.27 16.90 -5.41
CA GLY A 4 4.53 17.08 -6.13
C GLY A 4 5.26 15.78 -6.47
N ILE A 5 4.75 14.63 -6.02
CA ILE A 5 5.27 13.30 -6.34
C ILE A 5 4.12 12.35 -6.65
N HIS A 6 4.31 11.54 -7.68
CA HIS A 6 3.34 10.53 -8.07
C HIS A 6 3.45 9.30 -7.17
N PRO A 7 2.32 8.66 -6.81
CA PRO A 7 2.34 7.37 -6.16
C PRO A 7 3.14 6.35 -6.98
N ALA A 8 3.81 5.42 -6.30
CA ALA A 8 4.45 4.30 -6.97
C ALA A 8 3.39 3.45 -7.69
N LYS A 9 3.75 2.89 -8.84
CA LYS A 9 2.89 1.95 -9.56
C LYS A 9 2.86 0.63 -8.79
N LEU A 10 1.68 0.23 -8.36
CA LEU A 10 1.51 -0.89 -7.43
C LEU A 10 1.81 -2.27 -8.05
N SER A 11 1.81 -2.37 -9.37
CA SER A 11 2.19 -3.59 -10.10
C SER A 11 3.70 -3.73 -10.31
N ASP A 12 4.50 -2.69 -10.03
CA ASP A 12 5.94 -2.73 -10.30
C ASP A 12 6.68 -3.67 -9.33
N ALA A 13 7.77 -4.28 -9.82
CA ALA A 13 8.59 -5.20 -9.04
C ALA A 13 9.07 -4.60 -7.70
N ALA A 14 9.39 -3.31 -7.66
CA ALA A 14 9.81 -2.63 -6.43
C ALA A 14 8.71 -2.57 -5.36
N VAL A 15 7.43 -2.58 -5.75
CA VAL A 15 6.30 -2.70 -4.81
C VAL A 15 6.05 -4.15 -4.47
N GLN A 16 6.09 -5.03 -5.47
CA GLN A 16 5.78 -6.46 -5.30
C GLN A 16 6.86 -7.23 -4.53
N GLN A 17 8.10 -6.78 -4.51
CA GLN A 17 9.18 -7.38 -3.71
C GLN A 17 9.10 -7.04 -2.22
N GLN A 18 8.30 -6.03 -1.84
CA GLN A 18 8.11 -5.69 -0.43
C GLN A 18 7.37 -6.83 0.27
N THR A 19 7.65 -7.03 1.55
CA THR A 19 6.95 -8.02 2.36
C THR A 19 5.53 -7.56 2.68
N ASP A 20 4.62 -8.50 2.98
CA ASP A 20 3.25 -8.14 3.36
C ASP A 20 3.22 -7.28 4.65
N GLY A 21 4.13 -7.54 5.58
CA GLY A 21 4.28 -6.74 6.80
C GLY A 21 4.68 -5.29 6.52
N GLU A 22 5.58 -5.05 5.57
CA GLU A 22 5.96 -3.69 5.16
C GLU A 22 4.81 -2.95 4.48
N LEU A 23 4.05 -3.64 3.62
CA LEU A 23 2.86 -3.06 2.98
C LEU A 23 1.80 -2.71 4.02
N PHE A 24 1.54 -3.62 4.97
CA PHE A 24 0.60 -3.40 6.07
C PHE A 24 1.03 -2.22 6.94
N TRP A 25 2.32 -2.11 7.26
CA TRP A 25 2.86 -0.99 8.02
C TRP A 25 2.70 0.33 7.26
N LYS A 26 3.00 0.38 5.96
CA LYS A 26 2.83 1.57 5.12
C LYS A 26 1.38 2.04 5.03
N ILE A 27 0.42 1.12 4.90
CA ILE A 27 -1.00 1.46 4.92
C ILE A 27 -1.43 1.96 6.30
N THR A 28 -0.92 1.33 7.36
CA THR A 28 -1.28 1.67 8.75
C THR A 28 -0.72 3.01 9.20
N VAL A 29 0.58 3.25 9.00
CA VAL A 29 1.29 4.44 9.51
C VAL A 29 1.33 5.57 8.47
N GLY A 30 1.20 5.25 7.19
CA GLY A 30 1.47 6.18 6.10
C GLY A 30 2.97 6.34 5.84
N LYS A 31 3.31 6.92 4.70
CA LYS A 31 4.68 7.30 4.33
C LYS A 31 4.60 8.58 3.53
N LYS A 32 5.11 9.70 4.05
CA LYS A 32 4.99 11.02 3.39
C LYS A 32 5.30 10.91 1.89
N PRO A 33 4.42 11.40 1.02
CA PRO A 33 3.18 12.17 1.28
C PRO A 33 1.91 11.30 1.44
N MET A 34 2.01 9.97 1.33
CA MET A 34 0.88 9.07 1.53
C MET A 34 0.35 9.19 2.98
N PRO A 35 -0.94 9.52 3.17
CA PRO A 35 -1.54 9.58 4.50
C PRO A 35 -1.67 8.18 5.12
N ASN A 36 -1.90 8.16 6.43
CA ASN A 36 -2.20 6.91 7.13
C ASN A 36 -3.67 6.49 6.90
N TYR A 37 -3.92 5.19 6.92
CA TYR A 37 -5.27 4.61 6.78
C TYR A 37 -5.71 3.82 8.02
N ARG A 38 -4.98 3.92 9.14
CA ARG A 38 -5.27 3.17 10.37
C ARG A 38 -6.71 3.35 10.87
N THR A 39 -7.23 4.57 10.79
CA THR A 39 -8.56 4.94 11.29
C THR A 39 -9.66 4.74 10.26
N ARG A 40 -9.31 4.66 8.97
CA ARG A 40 -10.26 4.54 7.86
C ARG A 40 -10.51 3.10 7.42
N LEU A 41 -9.54 2.21 7.62
CA LEU A 41 -9.62 0.80 7.25
C LEU A 41 -9.44 -0.07 8.49
N SER A 42 -10.28 -1.09 8.66
CA SER A 42 -10.07 -2.09 9.70
C SER A 42 -8.78 -2.89 9.42
N PRO A 43 -8.18 -3.57 10.41
CA PRO A 43 -7.04 -4.46 10.17
C PRO A 43 -7.32 -5.50 9.08
N THR A 44 -8.53 -6.06 9.06
CA THR A 44 -8.98 -7.03 8.06
C THR A 44 -9.03 -6.41 6.65
N ASP A 45 -9.58 -5.20 6.51
CA ASP A 45 -9.64 -4.53 5.22
C ASP A 45 -8.25 -4.20 4.68
N ARG A 46 -7.30 -3.85 5.55
CA ARG A 46 -5.91 -3.63 5.15
C ARG A 46 -5.26 -4.90 4.63
N TRP A 47 -5.51 -6.05 5.27
CA TRP A 47 -5.05 -7.34 4.75
C TRP A 47 -5.70 -7.72 3.42
N ASN A 48 -7.01 -7.50 3.28
CA ASN A 48 -7.72 -7.74 2.03
C ASN A 48 -7.20 -6.86 0.88
N ALA A 49 -6.86 -5.60 1.16
CA ALA A 49 -6.24 -4.71 0.19
C ALA A 49 -4.86 -5.22 -0.25
N ILE A 50 -4.04 -5.75 0.66
CA ILE A 50 -2.75 -6.36 0.33
C ILE A 50 -2.96 -7.62 -0.51
N ASN A 51 -3.90 -8.49 -0.14
CA ASN A 51 -4.23 -9.68 -0.92
C ASN A 51 -4.61 -9.32 -2.36
N TYR A 52 -5.45 -8.30 -2.55
CA TYR A 52 -5.78 -7.78 -3.86
C TYR A 52 -4.53 -7.23 -4.59
N LEU A 53 -3.69 -6.46 -3.90
CA LEU A 53 -2.45 -5.92 -4.45
C LEU A 53 -1.49 -7.01 -4.95
N ARG A 54 -1.46 -8.18 -4.31
CA ARG A 54 -0.68 -9.34 -4.76
C ARG A 54 -1.19 -9.96 -6.06
N THR A 55 -2.49 -9.85 -6.33
CA THR A 55 -3.06 -10.32 -7.61
C THR A 55 -2.60 -9.47 -8.79
N LEU A 56 -2.26 -8.19 -8.55
CA LEU A 56 -1.80 -7.25 -9.58
C LEU A 56 -0.38 -7.55 -10.08
N ALA A 57 0.41 -8.34 -9.35
CA ALA A 57 1.77 -8.73 -9.74
C ALA A 57 1.81 -9.66 -10.96
N ARG A 58 0.69 -10.33 -11.26
CA ARG A 58 0.61 -11.39 -12.27
C ARG A 58 0.17 -10.90 -13.65
N LYS A 59 0.12 -9.58 -13.89
CA LYS A 59 -0.30 -8.99 -15.17
C LYS A 59 0.76 -8.09 -15.76
#